data_AF-A0A9J6FZN3-F1
#
_entry.id   AF-A0A9J6FZN3-F1
#
_cell.length_a   1.000
_cell.length_b   1.000
_cell.length_c   1.000
_cell.angle_alpha   90.00
_cell.angle_beta   90.00
_cell.angle_gamma   90.00
#
_symmetry.space_group_name_H-M   'P 1'
#
loop_
_entity.id
_entity.type
_entity.pdbx_description
1 polymer ?
#
loop_
_entity_poly.entity_id
_entity_poly.type
_entity_poly.pdbx_seq_one_letter_code
_entity_poly.pdbx_strand_id
1 'polypeptide(L)'
;MGTQRSPSRERVSWADTARGVKKTNPSDNAKKDDKASTKEREINEALIQENAALRATINNLTKEIAEIRNALRNVEQQRLRPSGNNKGEETMAAEDKEPAPKKRAVELRKTKSNVSDCSPDSSKNNVEAKLNSLEGMIKSMKDTIDGFQTKNVTTLNNLERSVQRNTKPPNVRAPTAPSQPSAATRRIPTRTIMATNPTGITVLQWNCHGFAKKRAVVQQHIVPAARKPDVLLLQETLTGKPSLPGYRVHASPPDGRGLCTLVRKGLTFVEHRLSNVKIEHTLTELIPTKQRRNSIFILNIYSNPSSETAEVQIHSSQGKHDGQPEH
;
A
#
# COMPACT_ATOMS: atom_id res chain seq x y z
N MET A 1 -68.70 -1.42 -68.57
CA MET A 1 -68.24 -1.81 -67.22
C MET A 1 -66.84 -1.28 -67.03
N GLY A 2 -66.67 -0.28 -66.16
CA GLY A 2 -65.37 0.34 -65.88
C GLY A 2 -65.41 0.96 -64.49
N THR A 3 -64.86 0.25 -63.52
CA THR A 3 -64.94 0.60 -62.09
C THR A 3 -63.81 1.57 -61.76
N GLN A 4 -64.13 2.85 -61.54
CA GLN A 4 -63.21 3.84 -61.01
C GLN A 4 -62.93 3.55 -59.52
N ARG A 5 -61.65 3.40 -59.16
CA ARG A 5 -61.18 3.35 -57.77
C ARG A 5 -60.70 4.73 -57.33
N SER A 6 -61.25 5.22 -56.23
CA SER A 6 -60.85 6.47 -55.57
C SER A 6 -59.47 6.36 -54.91
N PRO A 7 -58.71 7.46 -54.82
CA PRO A 7 -57.39 7.46 -54.17
C PRO A 7 -57.51 7.53 -52.64
N SER A 8 -56.62 6.81 -51.97
CA SER A 8 -56.47 6.70 -50.53
C SER A 8 -56.12 8.05 -49.89
N ARG A 9 -56.92 8.51 -48.92
CA ARG A 9 -56.57 9.64 -48.05
C ARG A 9 -55.40 9.25 -47.14
N GLU A 10 -54.26 9.90 -47.30
CA GLU A 10 -53.16 9.89 -46.32
C GLU A 10 -53.63 10.54 -45.00
N ARG A 11 -53.62 9.77 -43.91
CA ARG A 11 -53.74 10.32 -42.56
C ARG A 11 -52.38 10.92 -42.17
N VAL A 12 -52.27 12.24 -42.32
CA VAL A 12 -51.18 13.02 -41.71
C VAL A 12 -51.40 13.03 -40.19
N SER A 13 -50.52 12.34 -39.47
CA SER A 13 -50.47 12.32 -38.00
C SER A 13 -50.04 13.69 -37.47
N TRP A 14 -50.92 14.37 -36.75
CA TRP A 14 -50.71 15.69 -36.11
C TRP A 14 -49.85 15.64 -34.82
N ALA A 15 -49.04 14.60 -34.62
CA ALA A 15 -48.41 14.34 -33.32
C ALA A 15 -47.04 15.02 -33.07
N ASP A 16 -46.51 15.82 -34.00
CA ASP A 16 -45.12 16.31 -33.89
C ASP A 16 -44.92 17.81 -33.61
N THR A 17 -45.98 18.59 -33.39
CA THR A 17 -45.84 20.06 -33.26
C THR A 17 -45.58 20.59 -31.83
N ALA A 18 -45.38 19.74 -30.82
CA ALA A 18 -45.33 20.18 -29.42
C ALA A 18 -44.04 19.87 -28.65
N ARG A 19 -42.89 19.73 -29.32
CA ARG A 19 -41.59 19.79 -28.63
C ARG A 19 -40.62 20.65 -29.41
N GLY A 20 -40.45 21.89 -28.94
CA GLY A 20 -39.34 22.76 -29.31
C GLY A 20 -38.01 22.14 -28.86
N VAL A 21 -37.54 21.13 -29.60
CA VAL A 21 -36.20 20.57 -29.44
C VAL A 21 -35.28 21.46 -30.27
N LYS A 22 -34.65 22.44 -29.62
CA LYS A 22 -33.47 23.10 -30.18
C LYS A 22 -32.43 22.02 -30.46
N LYS A 23 -32.21 21.71 -31.74
CA LYS A 23 -31.06 20.91 -32.21
C LYS A 23 -29.80 21.69 -31.85
N THR A 24 -29.18 21.36 -30.71
CA THR A 24 -27.82 21.76 -30.43
C THR A 24 -26.89 20.83 -31.22
N ASN A 25 -25.97 21.43 -31.97
CA ASN A 25 -25.02 20.69 -32.79
C ASN A 25 -24.14 19.81 -31.89
N PRO A 26 -24.05 18.48 -32.12
CA PRO A 26 -23.26 17.56 -31.30
C PRO A 26 -21.74 17.77 -31.39
N SER A 27 -21.29 18.70 -32.22
CA SER A 27 -19.88 19.05 -32.47
C SER A 27 -19.19 19.78 -31.31
N ASP A 28 -19.92 20.52 -30.47
CA ASP A 28 -19.30 21.41 -29.47
C ASP A 28 -19.02 20.74 -28.13
N ASN A 29 -19.63 19.59 -27.84
CA ASN A 29 -19.42 18.87 -26.57
C ASN A 29 -18.15 18.01 -26.57
N ALA A 30 -17.67 17.54 -27.73
CA ALA A 30 -16.48 16.70 -27.80
C ALA A 30 -15.18 17.44 -27.41
N LYS A 31 -15.09 18.76 -27.61
CA LYS A 31 -13.89 19.54 -27.27
C LYS A 31 -13.75 19.89 -25.78
N LYS A 32 -14.81 19.70 -24.97
CA LYS A 32 -14.79 20.09 -23.55
C LYS A 32 -14.24 18.98 -22.65
N ASP A 33 -14.43 17.73 -23.04
CA ASP A 33 -13.99 16.57 -22.26
C ASP A 33 -12.47 16.35 -22.34
N ASP A 34 -11.83 16.68 -23.47
CA ASP A 34 -10.37 16.55 -23.63
C ASP A 34 -9.57 17.54 -22.74
N LYS A 35 -10.13 18.71 -22.44
CA LYS A 35 -9.44 19.72 -21.61
C LYS A 35 -9.46 19.37 -20.12
N ALA A 36 -10.50 18.66 -19.64
CA ALA A 36 -10.56 18.21 -18.26
C ALA A 36 -9.54 17.09 -17.99
N SER A 37 -9.36 16.19 -18.95
CA SER A 37 -8.40 15.08 -18.85
C SER A 37 -6.94 15.54 -18.77
N THR A 38 -6.60 16.64 -19.44
CA THR A 38 -5.22 17.15 -19.47
C THR A 38 -4.79 17.73 -18.12
N LYS A 39 -5.64 18.54 -17.48
CA LYS A 39 -5.34 19.12 -16.16
C LYS A 39 -5.20 18.06 -15.06
N GLU A 40 -5.99 17.00 -15.12
CA GLU A 40 -5.92 15.90 -14.15
C GLU A 40 -4.60 15.12 -14.28
N ARG A 41 -4.10 14.94 -15.50
CA ARG A 41 -2.78 14.33 -15.73
C ARG A 41 -1.64 15.18 -15.18
N GLU A 42 -1.67 16.49 -15.42
CA GLU A 42 -0.66 17.42 -14.89
C GLU A 42 -0.61 17.40 -13.35
N ILE A 43 -1.77 17.40 -12.68
CA ILE A 43 -1.84 17.32 -11.22
C ILE A 43 -1.29 15.99 -10.70
N ASN A 44 -1.65 14.86 -11.34
CA ASN A 44 -1.15 13.55 -10.94
C ASN A 44 0.37 13.43 -11.13
N GLU A 45 0.90 14.00 -12.21
CA GLU A 45 2.34 14.00 -12.45
C GLU A 45 3.10 14.85 -11.43
N ALA A 46 2.58 16.03 -11.08
CA ALA A 46 3.14 16.87 -10.02
C ALA A 46 3.17 16.15 -8.66
N LEU A 47 2.09 15.44 -8.31
CA LEU A 47 2.02 14.64 -7.08
C LEU A 47 3.02 13.48 -7.07
N ILE A 48 3.27 12.84 -8.21
CA ILE A 48 4.28 11.78 -8.34
C ILE A 48 5.68 12.35 -8.10
N GLN A 49 5.99 13.52 -8.68
CA GLN A 49 7.28 14.19 -8.51
C GLN A 49 7.50 14.64 -7.06
N GLU A 50 6.49 15.21 -6.40
CA GLU A 50 6.58 15.61 -4.99
C GLU A 50 6.82 14.41 -4.08
N ASN A 51 6.09 13.30 -4.30
CA ASN A 51 6.31 12.06 -3.55
C ASN A 51 7.72 11.48 -3.76
N ALA A 52 8.28 11.59 -4.96
CA ALA A 52 9.64 11.17 -5.24
C ALA A 52 10.66 12.03 -4.49
N ALA A 53 10.47 13.35 -4.46
CA ALA A 53 11.32 14.28 -3.71
C ALA A 53 11.28 13.99 -2.20
N LEU A 54 10.09 13.77 -1.63
CA LEU A 54 9.94 13.42 -0.21
C LEU A 54 10.66 12.11 0.15
N ARG A 55 10.59 11.09 -0.71
CA ARG A 55 11.32 9.83 -0.51
C ARG A 55 12.84 10.04 -0.53
N ALA A 56 13.35 10.90 -1.43
CA ALA A 56 14.77 11.24 -1.47
C ALA A 56 15.23 11.91 -0.16
N THR A 57 14.44 12.87 0.36
CA THR A 57 14.73 13.53 1.64
C THR A 57 14.74 12.55 2.80
N ILE A 58 13.78 11.63 2.87
CA ILE A 58 13.72 10.60 3.91
C ILE A 58 14.96 9.69 3.87
N ASN A 59 15.42 9.31 2.68
CA ASN A 59 16.62 8.47 2.53
C ASN A 59 17.88 9.21 3.00
N ASN A 60 18.02 10.50 2.68
CA ASN A 60 19.15 11.32 3.14
C ASN A 60 19.16 11.43 4.68
N LEU A 61 18.02 11.75 5.29
CA LEU A 61 17.90 11.82 6.76
C LEU A 61 18.21 10.48 7.43
N THR A 62 17.77 9.37 6.82
CA THR A 62 18.06 8.02 7.33
C THR A 62 19.57 7.74 7.33
N LYS A 63 20.27 8.18 6.28
CA LYS A 63 21.73 8.07 6.19
C LYS A 63 22.43 8.92 7.25
N GLU A 64 22.02 10.18 7.43
CA GLU A 64 22.59 11.07 8.45
C GLU A 64 22.39 10.51 9.87
N ILE A 65 21.21 9.97 10.18
CA ILE A 65 20.93 9.32 11.47
C ILE A 65 21.87 8.11 11.68
N ALA A 66 22.15 7.32 10.65
CA ALA A 66 23.08 6.20 10.74
C ALA A 66 24.52 6.66 11.01
N GLU A 67 24.96 7.74 10.36
CA GLU A 67 26.28 8.35 10.58
C GLU A 67 26.43 8.89 12.02
N ILE A 68 25.40 9.57 12.54
CA ILE A 68 25.37 10.05 13.93
C ILE A 68 25.46 8.88 14.92
N ARG A 69 24.70 7.80 14.70
CA ARG A 69 24.77 6.60 15.55
C ARG A 69 26.15 5.95 15.55
N ASN A 70 26.84 5.94 14.41
CA ASN A 70 28.22 5.44 14.32
C ASN A 70 29.20 6.33 15.08
N ALA A 71 29.07 7.66 14.96
CA ALA A 71 29.90 8.59 15.70
C ALA A 71 29.73 8.44 17.23
N LEU A 72 28.48 8.30 17.70
CA LEU A 72 28.18 8.07 19.13
C LEU A 72 28.81 6.76 19.64
N ARG A 73 28.71 5.67 18.88
CA ARG A 73 29.37 4.39 19.24
C ARG A 73 30.88 4.53 19.39
N ASN A 74 31.54 5.31 18.51
CA ASN A 74 32.98 5.53 18.60
C ASN A 74 33.36 6.33 19.85
N VAL A 75 32.58 7.35 20.22
CA VAL A 75 32.80 8.14 21.45
C VAL A 75 32.65 7.26 22.70
N GLU A 76 31.66 6.37 22.71
CA GLU A 76 31.43 5.44 23.82
C GLU A 76 32.57 4.41 23.96
N GLN A 77 33.09 3.88 22.85
CA GLN A 77 34.26 3.01 22.86
C GLN A 77 35.53 3.71 23.35
N GLN A 78 35.71 5.01 23.07
CA GLN A 78 36.84 5.77 23.60
C GLN A 78 36.76 5.98 25.11
N ARG A 79 35.55 6.14 25.67
CA ARG A 79 35.36 6.23 27.14
C ARG A 79 35.66 4.93 27.88
N LEU A 80 35.44 3.78 27.24
CA LEU A 80 35.65 2.47 27.86
C LEU A 80 37.10 2.00 27.85
N ARG A 81 38.04 2.73 27.24
CA ARG A 81 39.47 2.42 27.36
C ARG A 81 39.98 2.95 28.70
N PRO A 82 40.25 2.09 29.71
CA PRO A 82 40.82 2.54 30.96
C PRO A 82 42.17 3.20 30.66
N SER A 83 42.35 4.42 31.17
CA SER A 83 43.62 5.15 31.14
C SER A 83 44.64 4.40 31.99
N GLY A 84 45.19 3.32 31.44
CA GLY A 84 46.28 2.57 32.03
C GLY A 84 47.57 3.37 31.90
N ASN A 85 47.76 4.33 32.80
CA ASN A 85 49.06 4.91 33.12
C ASN A 85 48.97 5.54 34.50
N ASN A 86 49.21 4.72 35.51
CA ASN A 86 49.81 5.12 36.77
C ASN A 86 50.59 3.91 37.28
N LYS A 87 51.69 3.60 36.59
CA LYS A 87 52.76 2.76 37.14
C LYS A 87 53.62 3.71 37.96
N GLY A 88 53.23 3.92 39.23
CA GLY A 88 54.04 4.60 40.20
C GLY A 88 55.36 3.84 40.38
N GLU A 89 56.45 4.59 40.29
CA GLU A 89 57.78 4.18 40.73
C GLU A 89 57.71 3.73 42.19
N GLU A 90 58.07 2.46 42.43
CA GLU A 90 58.44 1.98 43.75
C GLU A 90 59.98 1.94 43.77
N THR A 91 60.56 2.88 44.51
CA THR A 91 61.98 3.01 44.82
C THR A 91 62.50 1.75 45.54
N MET A 92 63.41 1.01 44.90
CA MET A 92 64.31 0.09 45.59
C MET A 92 65.65 0.77 45.84
N ALA A 93 66.14 0.67 47.08
CA ALA A 93 67.45 1.13 47.51
C ALA A 93 68.53 0.08 47.23
N ALA A 94 69.68 0.58 46.75
CA ALA A 94 71.07 0.17 46.97
C ALA A 94 71.49 -1.31 46.81
N GLU A 95 72.34 -1.60 45.81
CA GLU A 95 73.79 -1.79 46.01
C GLU A 95 74.55 -1.97 44.67
N ASP A 96 75.46 -1.01 44.42
CA ASP A 96 76.86 -1.14 43.97
C ASP A 96 77.27 -2.08 42.81
N LYS A 97 77.61 -1.48 41.65
CA LYS A 97 78.94 -1.59 40.97
C LYS A 97 78.97 -0.96 39.56
N GLU A 98 79.94 -0.05 39.38
CA GLU A 98 80.49 0.55 38.13
C GLU A 98 81.26 -0.48 37.24
N PRO A 99 81.83 -0.14 36.04
CA PRO A 99 81.70 1.07 35.18
C PRO A 99 81.57 0.83 33.64
N ALA A 100 80.93 1.79 32.94
CA ALA A 100 81.33 2.53 31.71
C ALA A 100 81.93 1.83 30.44
N PRO A 101 82.13 2.52 29.28
CA PRO A 101 81.38 3.64 28.65
C PRO A 101 81.16 3.48 27.12
N LYS A 102 80.34 4.36 26.51
CA LYS A 102 80.73 5.30 25.41
C LYS A 102 79.61 5.57 24.39
N LYS A 103 79.22 6.86 24.34
CA LYS A 103 79.11 7.75 23.15
C LYS A 103 78.00 7.36 22.13
N ARG A 104 77.18 8.25 21.59
CA ARG A 104 77.27 9.69 21.30
C ARG A 104 75.86 10.13 20.86
N ALA A 105 75.36 11.25 21.39
CA ALA A 105 75.09 12.49 20.65
C ALA A 105 73.84 12.45 19.72
N VAL A 106 72.75 13.12 20.13
CA VAL A 106 72.36 14.48 19.65
C VAL A 106 71.68 14.39 18.28
N GLU A 107 70.37 14.63 18.21
CA GLU A 107 69.88 15.89 17.66
C GLU A 107 68.41 16.16 17.98
N LEU A 108 68.17 17.38 18.44
CA LEU A 108 66.88 17.99 18.68
C LEU A 108 66.13 18.21 17.36
N ARG A 109 64.86 17.81 17.30
CA ARG A 109 63.84 18.60 16.60
C ARG A 109 62.62 18.79 17.50
N LYS A 110 62.59 19.97 18.11
CA LYS A 110 61.39 20.59 18.69
C LYS A 110 60.40 20.84 17.55
N THR A 111 59.40 19.98 17.39
CA THR A 111 58.10 20.43 16.86
C THR A 111 57.26 20.83 18.05
N LYS A 112 57.21 22.13 18.29
CA LYS A 112 56.34 22.79 19.27
C LYS A 112 54.90 22.61 18.78
N SER A 113 54.26 21.49 19.13
CA SER A 113 52.81 21.37 19.01
C SER A 113 52.23 22.28 20.10
N ASN A 114 51.58 23.35 19.67
CA ASN A 114 50.63 24.08 20.50
C ASN A 114 49.52 23.09 20.89
N VAL A 115 49.70 22.44 22.05
CA VAL A 115 48.62 21.81 22.78
C VAL A 115 47.83 22.97 23.37
N SER A 116 46.83 23.43 22.61
CA SER A 116 45.74 24.18 23.22
C SER A 116 45.03 23.21 24.16
N ASP A 117 44.97 23.55 25.45
CA ASP A 117 44.07 22.94 26.41
C ASP A 117 42.64 22.99 25.86
N CYS A 118 42.25 21.94 25.13
CA CYS A 118 40.86 21.71 24.75
C CYS A 118 40.17 21.13 25.97
N SER A 119 39.65 22.02 26.79
CA SER A 119 38.67 21.70 27.83
C SER A 119 37.60 20.76 27.24
N PRO A 120 37.38 19.57 27.83
CA PRO A 120 36.51 18.53 27.29
C PRO A 120 35.02 18.89 27.29
N ASP A 121 34.64 20.07 27.80
CA ASP A 121 33.26 20.54 27.79
C ASP A 121 32.86 21.27 26.50
N SER A 122 33.80 21.74 25.68
CA SER A 122 33.48 22.43 24.42
C SER A 122 32.87 21.50 23.35
N SER A 123 33.25 20.22 23.33
CA SER A 123 32.73 19.25 22.36
C SER A 123 31.36 18.69 22.72
N LYS A 124 30.99 18.64 24.00
CA LYS A 124 29.65 18.18 24.44
C LYS A 124 28.57 19.18 24.03
N ASN A 125 28.85 20.48 24.22
CA ASN A 125 27.93 21.56 23.88
C ASN A 125 27.59 21.58 22.37
N ASN A 126 28.53 21.18 21.50
CA ASN A 126 28.29 21.10 20.06
C ASN A 126 27.40 19.91 19.67
N VAL A 127 27.60 18.74 20.29
CA VAL A 127 26.75 17.55 20.04
C VAL A 127 25.33 17.81 20.54
N GLU A 128 25.18 18.39 21.72
CA GLU A 128 23.88 18.70 22.31
C GLU A 128 23.11 19.76 21.52
N ALA A 129 23.80 20.80 21.02
CA ALA A 129 23.21 21.79 20.12
C ALA A 129 22.72 21.17 18.80
N LYS A 130 23.47 20.22 18.22
CA LYS A 130 23.06 19.50 17.01
C LYS A 130 21.86 18.59 17.25
N LEU A 131 21.80 17.95 18.43
CA LEU A 131 20.70 17.06 18.80
C LEU A 131 19.40 17.84 18.98
N ASN A 132 19.46 18.99 19.69
CA ASN A 132 18.32 19.89 19.84
C ASN A 132 17.84 20.46 18.49
N SER A 133 18.77 20.76 17.57
CA SER A 133 18.44 21.19 16.21
C SER A 133 17.73 20.08 15.40
N LEU A 134 18.20 18.84 15.52
CA LEU A 134 17.59 17.67 14.87
C LEU A 134 16.18 17.39 15.41
N GLU A 135 15.99 17.47 16.73
CA GLU A 135 14.67 17.35 17.37
C GLU A 135 13.69 18.42 16.89
N GLY A 136 14.16 19.65 16.72
CA GLY A 136 13.39 20.74 16.13
C GLY A 136 12.93 20.44 14.71
N MET A 137 13.82 19.91 13.85
CA MET A 137 13.46 19.50 12.49
C MET A 137 12.48 18.33 12.47
N ILE A 138 12.68 17.31 13.31
CA ILE A 138 11.76 16.17 13.43
C ILE A 138 10.38 16.64 13.84
N LYS A 139 10.29 17.57 14.80
CA LYS A 139 9.02 18.15 15.23
C LYS A 139 8.35 18.93 14.09
N SER A 140 9.09 19.76 13.36
CA SER A 140 8.56 20.51 12.20
C SER A 140 8.05 19.58 11.09
N MET A 141 8.77 18.48 10.82
CA MET A 141 8.33 17.46 9.87
C MET A 141 7.05 16.75 10.31
N LYS A 142 6.94 16.39 11.60
CA LYS A 142 5.71 15.80 12.15
C LYS A 142 4.52 16.74 12.00
N ASP A 143 4.70 18.01 12.39
CA ASP A 143 3.66 19.03 12.28
C ASP A 143 3.22 19.21 10.81
N THR A 144 4.15 19.12 9.86
CA THR A 144 3.86 19.16 8.41
C THR A 144 3.07 17.94 7.94
N ILE A 145 3.47 16.73 8.35
CA ILE A 145 2.77 15.48 8.02
C ILE A 145 1.34 15.50 8.56
N ASP A 146 1.16 15.93 9.81
CA ASP A 146 -0.15 16.01 10.45
C ASP A 146 -1.05 17.03 9.72
N GLY A 147 -0.47 18.14 9.25
CA GLY A 147 -1.14 19.10 8.38
C GLY A 147 -1.61 18.48 7.06
N PHE A 148 -0.77 17.70 6.39
CA PHE A 148 -1.15 16.98 5.16
C PHE A 148 -2.23 15.94 5.41
N GLN A 149 -2.13 15.16 6.48
CA GLN A 149 -3.16 14.18 6.84
C GLN A 149 -4.51 14.85 7.10
N THR A 150 -4.51 15.97 7.83
CA THR A 150 -5.73 16.75 8.13
C THR A 150 -6.37 17.29 6.85
N LYS A 151 -5.57 17.82 5.91
CA LYS A 151 -6.06 18.28 4.59
C LYS A 151 -6.65 17.14 3.76
N ASN A 152 -6.03 15.96 3.78
CA ASN A 152 -6.52 14.79 3.05
C ASN A 152 -7.84 14.28 3.63
N VAL A 153 -7.97 14.19 4.96
CA VAL A 153 -9.23 13.81 5.63
C VAL A 153 -10.34 14.81 5.29
N THR A 154 -10.05 16.11 5.31
CA THR A 154 -11.02 17.16 4.96
C THR A 154 -11.47 17.04 3.50
N THR A 155 -10.54 16.82 2.58
CA THR A 155 -10.84 16.62 1.15
C THR A 155 -11.73 15.39 0.93
N LEU A 156 -11.43 14.27 1.60
CA LEU A 156 -12.26 13.06 1.54
C LEU A 156 -13.68 13.28 2.07
N ASN A 157 -13.82 13.96 3.21
CA ASN A 157 -15.14 14.30 3.76
C ASN A 157 -15.96 15.20 2.81
N ASN A 158 -15.29 16.14 2.12
CA ASN A 158 -15.95 16.99 1.13
C ASN A 158 -16.40 16.21 -0.11
N LEU A 159 -15.57 15.28 -0.58
CA LEU A 159 -15.92 14.37 -1.68
C LEU A 159 -17.10 13.47 -1.30
N GLU A 160 -17.10 12.89 -0.09
CA GLU A 160 -18.19 12.07 0.41
C GLU A 160 -19.51 12.85 0.46
N ARG A 161 -19.48 14.08 0.98
CA ARG A 161 -20.65 14.98 0.98
C ARG A 161 -21.13 15.36 -0.42
N SER A 162 -20.23 15.46 -1.40
CA SER A 162 -20.59 15.73 -2.80
C SER A 162 -21.32 14.53 -3.41
N VAL A 163 -20.83 13.32 -3.18
CA VAL A 163 -21.45 12.07 -3.65
C VAL A 163 -22.83 11.89 -3.03
N GLN A 164 -23.00 12.11 -1.72
CA GLN A 164 -24.31 11.99 -1.04
C GLN A 164 -25.36 12.97 -1.58
N ARG A 165 -24.96 14.17 -2.03
CA ARG A 165 -25.89 15.13 -2.65
C ARG A 165 -26.41 14.67 -4.01
N ASN A 166 -25.60 13.92 -4.76
CA ASN A 166 -25.97 13.42 -6.09
C ASN A 166 -26.80 12.12 -6.05
N THR A 167 -26.94 11.48 -4.89
CA THR A 167 -27.70 10.23 -4.73
C THR A 167 -29.10 10.41 -4.16
N LYS A 168 -29.62 11.64 -4.04
CA LYS A 168 -30.99 11.85 -3.55
C LYS A 168 -31.98 11.31 -4.61
N PRO A 169 -32.75 10.25 -4.33
CA PRO A 169 -33.73 9.75 -5.29
C PRO A 169 -34.80 10.82 -5.53
N PRO A 170 -35.31 10.96 -6.76
CA PRO A 170 -36.42 11.88 -7.04
C PRO A 170 -37.60 11.49 -6.14
N ASN A 171 -38.15 12.50 -5.46
CA ASN A 171 -39.30 12.39 -4.57
C ASN A 171 -40.53 11.90 -5.37
N VAL A 172 -40.75 10.58 -5.41
CA VAL A 172 -41.95 10.01 -6.02
C VAL A 172 -43.08 10.12 -5.01
N ARG A 173 -43.95 11.08 -5.26
CA ARG A 173 -45.22 11.31 -4.54
C ARG A 173 -46.05 10.02 -4.55
N ALA A 174 -46.43 9.55 -3.37
CA ALA A 174 -47.24 8.34 -3.21
C ALA A 174 -48.60 8.48 -3.93
N PRO A 175 -49.03 7.50 -4.76
CA PRO A 175 -50.38 7.43 -5.24
C PRO A 175 -51.25 6.65 -4.25
N THR A 176 -52.36 7.27 -3.88
CA THR A 176 -53.50 6.70 -3.18
C THR A 176 -54.09 5.53 -3.99
N ALA A 177 -54.28 4.37 -3.35
CA ALA A 177 -55.17 3.31 -3.83
C ALA A 177 -56.65 3.73 -3.64
N PRO A 178 -57.67 3.10 -4.26
CA PRO A 178 -57.68 1.74 -4.83
C PRO A 178 -58.41 1.55 -6.18
N SER A 179 -58.04 0.50 -6.92
CA SER A 179 -58.95 -0.43 -7.65
C SER A 179 -58.17 -1.28 -8.68
N GLN A 180 -58.33 -2.60 -8.57
CA GLN A 180 -57.98 -3.60 -9.59
C GLN A 180 -59.17 -3.79 -10.56
N PRO A 181 -59.04 -4.55 -11.67
CA PRO A 181 -57.87 -4.74 -12.53
C PRO A 181 -58.26 -4.56 -14.02
N SER A 182 -57.32 -4.18 -14.89
CA SER A 182 -57.47 -4.49 -16.31
C SER A 182 -56.11 -4.77 -16.96
N ALA A 183 -56.05 -5.94 -17.58
CA ALA A 183 -54.88 -6.53 -18.20
C ALA A 183 -54.46 -5.72 -19.43
N ALA A 184 -53.36 -4.97 -19.33
CA ALA A 184 -52.61 -4.52 -20.47
C ALA A 184 -51.12 -4.46 -20.09
N THR A 185 -50.45 -5.58 -20.32
CA THR A 185 -49.01 -5.79 -20.13
C THR A 185 -48.21 -4.77 -20.93
N ARG A 186 -47.92 -3.62 -20.32
CA ARG A 186 -46.97 -2.62 -20.85
C ARG A 186 -45.56 -3.17 -20.66
N ARG A 187 -45.04 -3.85 -21.69
CA ARG A 187 -43.63 -4.23 -21.78
C ARG A 187 -42.79 -2.96 -21.84
N ILE A 188 -42.19 -2.58 -20.71
CA ILE A 188 -41.10 -1.62 -20.68
C ILE A 188 -39.93 -2.28 -21.44
N PRO A 189 -39.38 -1.66 -22.50
CA PRO A 189 -38.22 -2.19 -23.17
C PRO A 189 -37.04 -2.08 -22.19
N THR A 190 -36.76 -3.17 -21.49
CA THR A 190 -35.51 -3.36 -20.78
C THR A 190 -34.42 -3.23 -21.83
N ARG A 191 -33.71 -2.11 -21.79
CA ARG A 191 -32.55 -1.85 -22.64
C ARG A 191 -31.50 -2.88 -22.24
N THR A 192 -31.50 -4.02 -22.93
CA THR A 192 -30.48 -5.05 -22.83
C THR A 192 -29.18 -4.43 -23.35
N ILE A 193 -28.47 -3.74 -22.46
CA ILE A 193 -27.06 -3.48 -22.66
C ILE A 193 -26.44 -4.87 -22.69
N MET A 194 -26.03 -5.31 -23.88
CA MET A 194 -25.21 -6.49 -24.09
C MET A 194 -23.90 -6.23 -23.35
N ALA A 195 -23.90 -6.51 -22.05
CA ALA A 195 -22.71 -6.48 -21.21
C ALA A 195 -21.76 -7.50 -21.83
N THR A 196 -20.77 -7.01 -22.56
CA THR A 196 -19.66 -7.81 -23.04
C THR A 196 -19.03 -8.41 -21.79
N ASN A 197 -19.29 -9.69 -21.54
CA ASN A 197 -18.84 -10.37 -20.34
C ASN A 197 -17.31 -10.27 -20.29
N PRO A 198 -16.74 -9.49 -19.36
CA PRO A 198 -15.29 -9.37 -19.29
C PRO A 198 -14.73 -10.72 -18.86
N THR A 199 -14.07 -11.42 -19.78
CA THR A 199 -13.62 -12.83 -19.68
C THR A 199 -12.56 -13.10 -18.60
N GLY A 200 -12.07 -12.07 -17.91
CA GLY A 200 -11.04 -12.19 -16.86
C GLY A 200 -11.54 -12.71 -15.51
N ILE A 201 -10.61 -12.92 -14.58
CA ILE A 201 -10.84 -13.01 -13.13
C ILE A 201 -10.56 -11.63 -12.54
N THR A 202 -11.40 -11.15 -11.62
CA THR A 202 -11.09 -9.96 -10.81
C THR A 202 -10.69 -10.37 -9.40
N VAL A 203 -9.45 -10.03 -9.02
CA VAL A 203 -8.92 -10.23 -7.66
C VAL A 203 -8.78 -8.85 -7.00
N LEU A 204 -9.23 -8.73 -5.76
CA LEU A 204 -9.00 -7.55 -4.92
C LEU A 204 -8.22 -7.97 -3.68
N GLN A 205 -7.20 -7.22 -3.30
CA GLN A 205 -6.43 -7.46 -2.09
C GLN A 205 -6.63 -6.32 -1.10
N TRP A 206 -6.74 -6.66 0.19
CA TRP A 206 -6.97 -5.69 1.25
C TRP A 206 -6.32 -6.15 2.56
N ASN A 207 -5.39 -5.34 3.08
CA ASN A 207 -4.93 -5.47 4.46
C ASN A 207 -5.90 -4.77 5.45
N CYS A 208 -6.64 -5.58 6.20
CA CYS A 208 -7.77 -5.15 7.01
C CYS A 208 -7.37 -4.51 8.34
N HIS A 209 -6.26 -4.90 8.97
CA HIS A 209 -5.95 -4.49 10.36
C HIS A 209 -7.17 -4.69 11.29
N GLY A 210 -7.87 -5.82 11.16
CA GLY A 210 -9.13 -6.11 11.84
C GLY A 210 -10.34 -6.09 10.90
N PHE A 211 -10.68 -7.26 10.36
CA PHE A 211 -11.78 -7.41 9.41
C PHE A 211 -13.17 -7.14 10.04
N ALA A 212 -13.38 -7.51 11.31
CA ALA A 212 -14.67 -7.31 11.97
C ALA A 212 -15.15 -5.84 11.93
N LYS A 213 -14.22 -4.90 12.14
CA LYS A 213 -14.50 -3.45 12.11
C LYS A 213 -14.69 -2.92 10.68
N LYS A 214 -14.01 -3.53 9.69
CA LYS A 214 -14.04 -3.09 8.29
C LYS A 214 -15.03 -3.84 7.40
N ARG A 215 -15.69 -4.87 7.91
CA ARG A 215 -16.62 -5.70 7.14
C ARG A 215 -17.71 -4.87 6.45
N ALA A 216 -18.31 -3.92 7.15
CA ALA A 216 -19.34 -3.05 6.58
C ALA A 216 -18.80 -2.19 5.42
N VAL A 217 -17.59 -1.62 5.59
CA VAL A 217 -16.91 -0.80 4.57
C VAL A 217 -16.58 -1.63 3.34
N VAL A 218 -15.99 -2.81 3.54
CA VAL A 218 -15.67 -3.76 2.46
C VAL A 218 -16.94 -4.15 1.71
N GLN A 219 -18.03 -4.43 2.44
CA GLN A 219 -19.32 -4.74 1.83
C GLN A 219 -19.90 -3.56 1.04
N GLN A 220 -19.82 -2.34 1.56
CA GLN A 220 -20.28 -1.13 0.88
C GLN A 220 -19.49 -0.83 -0.41
N HIS A 221 -18.22 -1.23 -0.50
CA HIS A 221 -17.46 -1.12 -1.75
C HIS A 221 -17.82 -2.22 -2.76
N ILE A 222 -18.09 -3.44 -2.30
CA ILE A 222 -18.34 -4.58 -3.17
C ILE A 222 -19.77 -4.61 -3.72
N VAL A 223 -20.77 -4.26 -2.90
CA VAL A 223 -22.19 -4.37 -3.28
C VAL A 223 -22.57 -3.50 -4.49
N PRO A 224 -22.20 -2.21 -4.57
CA PRO A 224 -22.58 -1.34 -5.68
C PRO A 224 -21.67 -1.51 -6.91
N ALA A 225 -20.56 -2.25 -6.80
CA ALA A 225 -19.65 -2.45 -7.92
C ALA A 225 -20.37 -3.17 -9.08
N ALA A 226 -20.32 -2.59 -10.28
CA ALA A 226 -20.92 -3.16 -11.49
C ALA A 226 -20.46 -4.60 -11.73
N ARG A 227 -19.21 -4.91 -11.37
CA ARG A 227 -18.64 -6.25 -11.33
C ARG A 227 -18.09 -6.53 -9.94
N LYS A 228 -18.71 -7.48 -9.23
CA LYS A 228 -18.19 -7.99 -7.96
C LYS A 228 -16.88 -8.75 -8.19
N PRO A 229 -15.86 -8.60 -7.32
CA PRO A 229 -14.63 -9.37 -7.42
C PRO A 229 -14.93 -10.87 -7.36
N ASP A 230 -14.18 -11.64 -8.13
CA ASP A 230 -14.23 -13.10 -8.11
C ASP A 230 -13.53 -13.65 -6.86
N VAL A 231 -12.44 -12.98 -6.44
CA VAL A 231 -11.64 -13.34 -5.27
C VAL A 231 -11.27 -12.10 -4.46
N LEU A 232 -11.37 -12.18 -3.13
CA LEU A 232 -10.86 -11.17 -2.20
C LEU A 232 -9.73 -11.79 -1.37
N LEU A 233 -8.58 -11.12 -1.31
CA LEU A 233 -7.44 -11.51 -0.49
C LEU A 233 -7.38 -10.58 0.72
N LEU A 234 -7.76 -11.09 1.88
CA LEU A 234 -7.78 -10.35 3.14
C LEU A 234 -6.55 -10.71 3.97
N GLN A 235 -5.91 -9.68 4.54
CA GLN A 235 -4.75 -9.82 5.42
C GLN A 235 -5.03 -9.10 6.73
N GLU A 236 -4.34 -9.51 7.80
CA GLU A 236 -4.55 -9.01 9.16
C GLU A 236 -6.04 -8.98 9.53
N THR A 237 -6.73 -10.10 9.33
CA THR A 237 -8.16 -10.18 9.63
C THR A 237 -8.43 -10.06 11.13
N LEU A 238 -7.46 -10.44 11.97
CA LEU A 238 -7.55 -10.46 13.45
C LEU A 238 -8.82 -11.16 13.95
N THR A 239 -9.30 -12.16 13.19
CA THR A 239 -10.47 -12.97 13.54
C THR A 239 -10.31 -14.37 12.97
N GLY A 240 -10.66 -15.39 13.76
CA GLY A 240 -10.57 -16.79 13.32
C GLY A 240 -11.69 -17.22 12.37
N LYS A 241 -12.74 -16.39 12.18
CA LYS A 241 -13.91 -16.74 11.34
C LYS A 241 -14.34 -15.55 10.45
N PRO A 242 -13.47 -15.05 9.56
CA PRO A 242 -13.86 -13.99 8.63
C PRO A 242 -14.97 -14.49 7.70
N SER A 243 -16.04 -13.72 7.54
CA SER A 243 -17.15 -14.09 6.65
C SER A 243 -17.71 -12.86 5.92
N LEU A 244 -18.04 -13.07 4.64
CA LEU A 244 -18.66 -12.05 3.79
C LEU A 244 -19.78 -12.69 2.96
N PRO A 245 -21.03 -12.15 3.00
CA PRO A 245 -22.13 -12.71 2.23
C PRO A 245 -21.81 -12.79 0.74
N GLY A 246 -22.14 -13.93 0.12
CA GLY A 246 -21.86 -14.19 -1.30
C GLY A 246 -20.48 -14.76 -1.60
N TYR A 247 -19.64 -15.00 -0.57
CA TYR A 247 -18.33 -15.61 -0.71
C TYR A 247 -18.20 -16.86 0.17
N ARG A 248 -17.33 -17.78 -0.26
CA ARG A 248 -16.81 -18.92 0.51
C ARG A 248 -15.44 -18.54 1.06
N VAL A 249 -15.06 -19.12 2.18
CA VAL A 249 -13.89 -18.73 2.97
C VAL A 249 -12.84 -19.83 2.88
N HIS A 250 -11.60 -19.47 2.54
CA HIS A 250 -10.40 -20.26 2.78
C HIS A 250 -9.50 -19.44 3.72
N ALA A 251 -9.47 -19.81 4.99
CA ALA A 251 -8.72 -19.09 6.02
C ALA A 251 -7.44 -19.86 6.37
N SER A 252 -6.37 -19.12 6.67
CA SER A 252 -5.17 -19.70 7.29
C SER A 252 -5.50 -20.24 8.69
N PRO A 253 -4.67 -21.15 9.23
CA PRO A 253 -4.73 -21.51 10.64
C PRO A 253 -4.70 -20.27 11.56
N PRO A 254 -5.30 -20.35 12.76
CA PRO A 254 -5.46 -19.20 13.66
C PRO A 254 -4.15 -18.69 14.29
N ASP A 255 -3.01 -19.32 14.00
CA ASP A 255 -1.72 -19.09 14.67
C ASP A 255 -0.97 -17.82 14.20
N GLY A 256 -1.67 -16.88 13.54
CA GLY A 256 -1.08 -15.69 12.90
C GLY A 256 -1.93 -14.42 13.06
N ARG A 257 -1.64 -13.39 12.24
CA ARG A 257 -2.46 -12.16 12.23
C ARG A 257 -3.80 -12.35 11.53
N GLY A 258 -4.00 -13.52 10.92
CA GLY A 258 -5.22 -13.91 10.24
C GLY A 258 -5.13 -13.52 8.78
N LEU A 259 -5.12 -14.53 7.92
CA LEU A 259 -5.10 -14.41 6.48
C LEU A 259 -6.29 -15.17 5.91
N CYS A 260 -6.92 -14.62 4.88
CA CYS A 260 -8.13 -15.22 4.33
C CYS A 260 -8.28 -14.92 2.85
N THR A 261 -8.61 -15.94 2.08
CA THR A 261 -9.04 -15.84 0.68
C THR A 261 -10.53 -16.09 0.62
N LEU A 262 -11.30 -15.08 0.19
CA LEU A 262 -12.73 -15.20 -0.03
C LEU A 262 -13.00 -15.42 -1.52
N VAL A 263 -13.60 -16.55 -1.87
CA VAL A 263 -13.93 -16.90 -3.26
C VAL A 263 -15.43 -16.73 -3.49
N ARG A 264 -15.83 -16.01 -4.54
CA ARG A 264 -17.25 -15.74 -4.83
C ARG A 264 -18.02 -17.06 -5.00
N LYS A 265 -19.21 -17.16 -4.40
CA LYS A 265 -20.10 -18.32 -4.58
C LYS A 265 -20.39 -18.54 -6.07
N GLY A 266 -20.31 -19.79 -6.51
CA GLY A 266 -20.42 -20.18 -7.93
C GLY A 266 -19.08 -20.46 -8.60
N LEU A 267 -17.96 -20.10 -7.99
CA LEU A 267 -16.63 -20.59 -8.38
C LEU A 267 -16.26 -21.81 -7.53
N THR A 268 -15.67 -22.81 -8.19
CA THR A 268 -15.09 -23.98 -7.54
C THR A 268 -13.62 -23.71 -7.26
N PHE A 269 -13.16 -24.04 -6.06
CA PHE A 269 -11.76 -23.90 -5.69
C PHE A 269 -11.30 -25.06 -4.81
N VAL A 270 -9.98 -25.29 -4.81
CA VAL A 270 -9.27 -26.25 -3.97
C VAL A 270 -8.30 -25.49 -3.07
N GLU A 271 -8.23 -25.91 -1.81
CA GLU A 271 -7.31 -25.37 -0.82
C GLU A 271 -6.03 -26.21 -0.81
N HIS A 272 -4.89 -25.54 -0.92
CA HIS A 272 -3.59 -26.18 -0.89
C HIS A 272 -2.85 -25.77 0.37
N ARG A 273 -2.27 -26.76 1.07
CA ARG A 273 -1.44 -26.54 2.26
C ARG A 273 0.03 -26.66 1.86
N LEU A 274 0.81 -25.59 2.04
CA LEU A 274 2.26 -25.67 1.88
C LEU A 274 2.89 -26.03 3.22
N SER A 275 3.66 -27.12 3.23
CA SER A 275 4.44 -27.55 4.39
C SER A 275 5.76 -26.77 4.46
N ASN A 276 6.33 -26.63 5.66
CA ASN A 276 7.67 -26.06 5.88
C ASN A 276 7.84 -24.57 5.51
N VAL A 277 6.74 -23.82 5.39
CA VAL A 277 6.77 -22.38 5.11
C VAL A 277 6.44 -21.62 6.39
N LYS A 278 7.38 -20.82 6.89
CA LYS A 278 7.20 -19.99 8.10
C LYS A 278 6.31 -18.77 7.88
N ILE A 279 6.23 -18.28 6.65
CA ILE A 279 5.43 -17.09 6.32
C ILE A 279 3.93 -17.43 6.28
N GLU A 280 3.11 -16.56 6.87
CA GLU A 280 1.66 -16.74 6.89
C GLU A 280 1.10 -16.61 5.45
N HIS A 281 0.43 -17.66 4.98
CA HIS A 281 -0.05 -17.72 3.59
C HIS A 281 -1.30 -18.59 3.44
N THR A 282 -2.00 -18.41 2.32
CA THR A 282 -3.02 -19.35 1.81
C THR A 282 -2.80 -19.56 0.32
N LEU A 283 -2.81 -20.82 -0.14
CA LEU A 283 -2.72 -21.16 -1.56
C LEU A 283 -4.06 -21.72 -2.04
N THR A 284 -4.71 -21.01 -2.95
CA THR A 284 -6.04 -21.34 -3.47
C THR A 284 -5.96 -21.61 -4.96
N GLU A 285 -6.43 -22.76 -5.42
CA GLU A 285 -6.57 -23.05 -6.85
C GLU A 285 -8.02 -22.87 -7.27
N LEU A 286 -8.27 -21.98 -8.22
CA LEU A 286 -9.56 -21.89 -8.88
C LEU A 286 -9.64 -22.93 -10.00
N ILE A 287 -10.66 -23.80 -9.91
CA ILE A 287 -10.89 -24.86 -10.88
C ILE A 287 -11.52 -24.28 -12.15
N PRO A 288 -11.06 -24.68 -13.35
CA PRO A 288 -11.63 -24.24 -14.61
C PRO A 288 -13.13 -24.55 -14.68
N THR A 289 -13.90 -23.64 -15.28
CA THR A 289 -15.29 -23.89 -15.67
C THR A 289 -15.36 -24.10 -17.19
N LYS A 290 -16.51 -24.44 -17.77
CA LYS A 290 -16.66 -24.60 -19.23
C LYS A 290 -16.15 -23.39 -20.05
N GLN A 291 -16.10 -22.20 -19.44
CA GLN A 291 -15.62 -20.96 -20.06
C GLN A 291 -14.10 -20.77 -19.94
N ARG A 292 -13.39 -21.57 -19.14
CA ARG A 292 -11.95 -21.44 -18.89
C ARG A 292 -11.25 -22.77 -19.07
N ARG A 293 -10.05 -22.74 -19.66
CA ARG A 293 -9.29 -23.97 -19.95
C ARG A 293 -8.25 -24.31 -18.88
N ASN A 294 -7.77 -23.33 -18.12
CA ASN A 294 -6.62 -23.49 -17.22
C ASN A 294 -6.99 -23.15 -15.78
N SER A 295 -6.43 -23.91 -14.84
CA SER A 295 -6.51 -23.62 -13.40
C SER A 295 -5.75 -22.33 -13.09
N ILE A 296 -6.18 -21.61 -12.05
CA ILE A 296 -5.52 -20.40 -11.58
C ILE A 296 -5.13 -20.60 -10.12
N PHE A 297 -3.83 -20.54 -9.84
CA PHE A 297 -3.30 -20.62 -8.48
C PHE A 297 -3.10 -19.21 -7.92
N ILE A 298 -3.63 -18.97 -6.73
CA ILE A 298 -3.58 -17.68 -6.04
C ILE A 298 -2.94 -17.89 -4.68
N LEU A 299 -1.76 -17.30 -4.48
CA LEU A 299 -1.02 -17.33 -3.24
C LEU A 299 -1.18 -15.97 -2.53
N ASN A 300 -1.92 -15.95 -1.43
CA ASN A 300 -2.01 -14.78 -0.56
C ASN A 300 -0.94 -14.90 0.53
N ILE A 301 -0.11 -13.89 0.69
CA ILE A 301 1.04 -13.88 1.60
C ILE A 301 0.97 -12.66 2.47
N TYR A 302 1.17 -12.84 3.78
CA TYR A 302 1.41 -11.73 4.70
C TYR A 302 2.80 -11.79 5.29
N SER A 303 3.61 -10.79 4.96
CA SER A 303 4.94 -10.59 5.52
C SER A 303 4.83 -9.66 6.73
N ASN A 304 5.20 -10.14 7.92
CA ASN A 304 5.24 -9.30 9.11
C ASN A 304 6.34 -8.23 8.92
N PRO A 305 6.07 -6.93 9.11
CA PRO A 305 7.10 -5.90 8.96
C PRO A 305 8.29 -6.10 9.91
N SER A 306 8.10 -6.81 11.03
CA SER A 306 9.15 -7.14 11.99
C SER A 306 9.87 -8.45 11.69
N SER A 307 9.42 -9.26 10.73
CA SER A 307 10.26 -10.37 10.29
C SER A 307 11.42 -9.75 9.53
N GLU A 308 12.59 -9.69 10.17
CA GLU A 308 13.85 -9.49 9.46
C GLU A 308 13.84 -10.41 8.25
N THR A 309 14.28 -9.89 7.11
CA THR A 309 14.38 -10.63 5.85
C THR A 309 15.38 -11.75 6.08
N ALA A 310 14.93 -12.84 6.70
CA ALA A 310 15.68 -14.06 6.78
C ALA A 310 15.87 -14.45 5.33
N GLU A 311 17.08 -14.24 4.82
CA GLU A 311 17.48 -14.71 3.50
C GLU A 311 16.97 -16.14 3.42
N VAL A 312 16.03 -16.36 2.51
CA VAL A 312 15.55 -17.70 2.23
C VAL A 312 16.78 -18.40 1.65
N GLN A 313 17.54 -19.09 2.50
CA GLN A 313 18.49 -20.09 2.04
C GLN A 313 17.64 -21.16 1.40
N ILE A 314 17.37 -20.97 0.11
CA ILE A 314 16.90 -22.03 -0.76
C ILE A 314 18.08 -22.99 -0.80
N HIS A 315 18.12 -23.92 0.14
CA HIS A 315 18.92 -25.12 -0.01
C HIS A 315 18.37 -25.79 -1.25
N SER A 316 18.98 -25.48 -2.39
CA SER A 316 18.86 -26.29 -3.58
C SER A 316 19.42 -27.64 -3.18
N SER A 317 18.53 -28.53 -2.78
CA SER A 317 18.80 -29.96 -2.68
C SER A 317 19.09 -30.43 -4.10
N GLN A 318 20.28 -30.11 -4.62
CA GLN A 318 20.86 -30.86 -5.71
C GLN A 318 21.02 -32.26 -5.17
N GLY A 319 20.06 -33.13 -5.54
CA GLY A 319 20.16 -34.54 -5.30
C GLY A 319 21.47 -35.02 -5.90
N LYS A 320 22.47 -35.25 -5.04
CA LYS A 320 23.49 -36.25 -5.33
C LYS A 320 22.74 -37.57 -5.43
N HIS A 321 22.46 -37.98 -6.65
CA HIS A 321 22.21 -39.36 -6.97
C HIS A 321 23.50 -40.11 -6.65
N ASP A 322 23.61 -40.60 -5.42
CA ASP A 322 24.59 -41.62 -5.09
C ASP A 322 24.15 -42.88 -5.83
N GLY A 323 24.83 -43.15 -6.95
CA GLY A 323 24.69 -44.40 -7.67
C GLY A 323 25.15 -45.53 -6.76
N GLN A 324 24.22 -46.36 -6.30
CA GLN A 324 24.56 -47.69 -5.84
C GLN A 324 25.03 -48.51 -7.05
N PRO A 325 26.20 -49.16 -6.99
CA PRO A 325 26.54 -50.21 -7.94
C PRO A 325 25.67 -51.45 -7.63
N GLU A 326 24.95 -51.92 -8.64
CA GLU A 326 24.35 -53.26 -8.60
C GLU A 326 25.46 -54.32 -8.50
N HIS A 327 25.28 -55.25 -7.57
CA HIS A 327 26.03 -56.49 -7.46
C HIS A 327 25.06 -57.66 -7.52
#